data_AF-A0A369W314-F1
#
_entry.id   AF-A0A369W314-F1
#
_cell.length_a   1.000
_cell.length_b   1.000
_cell.length_c   1.000
_cell.angle_alpha   90.00
_cell.angle_beta   90.00
_cell.angle_gamma   90.00
#
_symmetry.space_group_name_H-M   'P 1'
#
loop_
_entity.id
_entity.type
_entity.pdbx_description
1 polymer ?
#
loop_
_entity_poly.entity_id
_entity_poly.type
_entity_poly.pdbx_seq_one_letter_code
_entity_poly.pdbx_strand_id
1 'polypeptide(L)'
;MDANGLKVSKPGVDVLTASMADLLLDSNAQMLQVLDSGVFAGVPQNATRTVTLPDLGFVPLVYFYPASGFIRATFSGNTVEFFSETAGTWSVYWAIFNVPRG
;
A
#
# COMPACT_ATOMS: atom_id res chain seq x y z
N MET A 1 4.20 -0.88 -30.81
CA MET A 1 3.44 -2.06 -30.35
C MET A 1 4.38 -2.92 -29.54
N ASP A 2 4.44 -2.59 -28.26
CA ASP A 2 4.97 -3.40 -27.18
C ASP A 2 4.03 -4.59 -27.00
N ALA A 3 4.53 -5.76 -27.40
CA ALA A 3 3.76 -6.98 -27.53
C ALA A 3 3.31 -7.51 -26.16
N ASN A 4 1.99 -7.73 -26.03
CA ASN A 4 1.30 -8.57 -25.03
C ASN A 4 0.81 -7.90 -23.73
N GLY A 5 0.78 -6.57 -23.66
CA GLY A 5 0.17 -5.88 -22.52
C GLY A 5 -1.34 -5.66 -22.64
N LEU A 6 -2.09 -5.83 -21.55
CA LEU A 6 -3.48 -5.37 -21.42
C LEU A 6 -3.47 -3.93 -20.90
N LYS A 7 -4.20 -3.03 -21.59
CA LYS A 7 -4.48 -1.67 -21.11
C LYS A 7 -5.98 -1.42 -21.10
N VAL A 8 -6.47 -0.79 -20.04
CA VAL A 8 -7.88 -0.39 -19.90
C VAL A 8 -7.90 1.07 -19.50
N SER A 9 -8.50 1.93 -20.31
CA SER A 9 -8.68 3.35 -19.99
C SER A 9 -9.98 3.62 -19.24
N LYS A 10 -10.10 4.79 -18.63
CA LYS A 10 -11.37 5.32 -18.15
C LYS A 10 -12.36 5.53 -19.31
N PRO A 11 -13.68 5.48 -19.07
CA PRO A 11 -14.68 5.76 -20.09
C PRO A 11 -14.46 7.12 -20.77
N GLY A 12 -14.52 7.14 -22.11
CA GLY A 12 -14.35 8.36 -22.91
C GLY A 12 -12.90 8.74 -23.24
N VAL A 13 -11.92 7.98 -22.76
CA VAL A 13 -10.49 8.19 -23.08
C VAL A 13 -10.00 7.10 -24.03
N ASP A 14 -9.35 7.49 -25.12
CA ASP A 14 -8.69 6.55 -26.02
C ASP A 14 -7.46 5.94 -25.35
N VAL A 15 -7.45 4.62 -25.21
CA VAL A 15 -6.38 3.85 -24.54
C VAL A 15 -5.01 4.03 -25.19
N LEU A 16 -4.94 4.40 -26.47
CA LEU A 16 -3.68 4.59 -27.19
C LEU A 16 -3.02 5.94 -26.90
N THR A 17 -3.79 6.92 -26.42
CA THR A 17 -3.33 8.28 -26.11
C THR A 17 -3.49 8.65 -24.64
N ALA A 18 -4.12 7.77 -23.85
CA ALA A 18 -4.32 7.93 -22.42
C ALA A 18 -2.99 8.13 -21.68
N SER A 19 -2.97 9.11 -20.78
CA SER A 19 -1.90 9.21 -19.80
C SER A 19 -2.00 8.07 -18.77
N MET A 20 -0.93 7.77 -18.02
CA MET A 20 -1.00 6.76 -16.95
C MET A 20 -2.11 7.07 -15.92
N ALA A 21 -2.41 8.35 -15.67
CA ALA A 21 -3.46 8.74 -14.75
C ALA A 21 -4.88 8.39 -15.25
N ASP A 22 -5.03 8.16 -16.56
CA ASP A 22 -6.30 7.84 -17.23
C ASP A 22 -6.47 6.35 -17.54
N LEU A 23 -5.46 5.55 -17.23
CA LEU A 23 -5.52 4.10 -17.30
C LEU A 23 -6.03 3.53 -15.97
N LEU A 24 -7.06 2.69 -16.06
CA LEU A 24 -7.54 1.84 -14.96
C LEU A 24 -6.62 0.63 -14.76
N LEU A 25 -6.01 0.16 -15.85
CA LEU A 25 -5.08 -0.95 -15.85
C LEU A 25 -4.05 -0.74 -16.97
N ASP A 26 -2.79 -0.96 -16.65
CA ASP A 26 -1.70 -1.07 -17.62
C ASP A 26 -0.78 -2.19 -17.13
N SER A 27 -0.77 -3.33 -17.84
CA SER A 27 0.09 -4.46 -17.47
C SER A 27 1.58 -4.20 -17.71
N ASN A 28 1.93 -3.12 -18.42
CA ASN A 28 3.32 -2.71 -18.61
C ASN A 28 3.79 -1.80 -17.47
N ALA A 29 2.89 -1.33 -16.61
CA ALA A 29 3.27 -0.66 -15.38
C ALA A 29 3.96 -1.65 -14.44
N GLN A 30 5.04 -1.20 -13.79
CA GLN A 30 5.69 -1.97 -12.74
C GLN A 30 4.71 -2.18 -11.58
N MET A 31 4.14 -3.38 -11.50
CA MET A 31 3.22 -3.73 -10.43
C MET A 31 3.98 -3.89 -9.11
N LEU A 32 3.45 -3.30 -8.05
CA LEU A 32 3.96 -3.55 -6.70
C LEU A 32 3.66 -4.99 -6.31
N GLN A 33 4.70 -5.74 -5.94
CA GLN A 33 4.52 -7.08 -5.39
C GLN A 33 4.30 -7.00 -3.89
N VAL A 34 3.20 -7.57 -3.40
CA VAL A 34 2.97 -7.73 -1.96
C VAL A 34 3.94 -8.80 -1.45
N LEU A 35 4.79 -8.42 -0.49
CA LEU A 35 5.72 -9.31 0.19
C LEU A 35 5.07 -9.93 1.42
N ASP A 36 4.36 -9.10 2.18
CA ASP A 36 3.66 -9.52 3.39
C ASP A 36 2.46 -8.58 3.61
N SER A 37 1.45 -9.09 4.29
CA SER A 37 0.25 -8.31 4.64
C SER A 37 -0.45 -8.90 5.83
N GLY A 38 -1.23 -8.08 6.53
CA GLY A 38 -1.99 -8.56 7.66
C GLY A 38 -3.01 -7.57 8.17
N VAL A 39 -3.65 -7.98 9.26
CA VAL A 39 -4.63 -7.16 9.99
C VAL A 39 -4.34 -7.20 11.47
N PHE A 40 -4.28 -6.02 12.08
CA PHE A 40 -4.44 -5.89 13.53
C PHE A 40 -5.91 -5.70 13.81
N ALA A 41 -6.59 -6.77 14.20
CA ALA A 41 -7.97 -6.70 14.65
C ALA A 41 -8.03 -6.20 16.09
N GLY A 42 -9.08 -5.46 16.43
CA GLY A 42 -9.36 -5.14 17.81
C GLY A 42 -8.37 -4.14 18.44
N VAL A 43 -7.79 -3.22 17.66
CA VAL A 43 -6.84 -2.22 18.16
C VAL A 43 -7.59 -1.17 18.98
N PRO A 44 -7.31 -1.01 20.29
CA PRO A 44 -7.93 0.04 21.10
C PRO A 44 -7.38 1.43 20.75
N GLN A 45 -8.14 2.47 21.09
CA GLN A 45 -7.67 3.85 21.08
C GLN A 45 -6.34 3.98 21.85
N ASN A 46 -5.38 4.73 21.29
CA ASN A 46 -4.04 5.00 21.82
C ASN A 46 -3.17 3.76 22.07
N ALA A 47 -3.61 2.56 21.69
CA ALA A 47 -2.77 1.38 21.75
C ALA A 47 -1.73 1.44 20.61
N THR A 48 -0.46 1.40 20.97
CA THR A 48 0.63 1.32 20.00
C THR A 48 0.75 -0.10 19.48
N ARG A 49 0.87 -0.23 18.16
CA ARG A 49 1.16 -1.48 17.47
C ARG A 49 2.39 -1.28 16.61
N THR A 50 3.14 -2.35 16.43
CA THR A 50 4.41 -2.35 15.71
C THR A 50 4.38 -3.39 14.62
N VAL A 51 4.80 -2.99 13.42
CA VAL A 51 5.16 -3.91 12.33
C VAL A 51 6.67 -3.88 12.20
N THR A 52 7.31 -5.04 12.30
CA THR A 52 8.75 -5.19 12.05
C THR A 52 8.94 -5.60 10.60
N LEU A 53 9.67 -4.78 9.86
CA LEU A 53 10.07 -5.05 8.49
C LEU A 53 11.23 -6.05 8.52
N PRO A 54 11.15 -7.17 7.79
CA PRO A 54 12.28 -8.07 7.64
C PRO A 54 13.45 -7.34 6.98
N ASP A 55 14.67 -7.84 7.18
CA ASP A 55 15.82 -7.38 6.39
C ASP A 55 15.66 -7.90 4.97
N LEU A 56 15.21 -7.02 4.08
CA LEU A 56 14.91 -7.32 2.69
C LEU A 56 16.07 -7.01 1.75
N GLY A 57 17.14 -6.37 2.22
CA GLY A 57 18.22 -5.85 1.37
C GLY A 57 17.80 -4.68 0.46
N PHE A 58 16.59 -4.16 0.62
CA PHE A 58 16.07 -2.95 -0.03
C PHE A 58 15.11 -2.21 0.90
N VAL A 59 14.78 -0.97 0.54
CA VAL A 59 13.78 -0.16 1.27
C VAL A 59 12.39 -0.53 0.74
N PRO A 60 11.52 -1.19 1.52
CA PRO A 60 10.18 -1.54 1.07
C PRO A 60 9.24 -0.33 1.11
N LEU A 61 8.15 -0.39 0.36
CA LEU A 61 7.00 0.49 0.57
C LEU A 61 6.09 -0.18 1.61
N VAL A 62 5.72 0.55 2.65
CA VAL A 62 4.78 0.07 3.68
C VAL A 62 3.52 0.90 3.62
N TYR A 63 2.38 0.26 3.48
CA TYR A 63 1.08 0.91 3.44
C TYR A 63 0.23 0.45 4.61
N PHE A 64 -0.39 1.40 5.30
CA PHE A 64 -1.35 1.15 6.36
C PHE A 64 -2.67 1.80 6.00
N TYR A 65 -3.77 1.05 6.14
CA TYR A 65 -5.10 1.60 5.98
C TYR A 65 -6.00 1.20 7.16
N PRO A 66 -6.51 2.17 7.93
CA PRO A 66 -7.50 1.90 8.96
C PRO A 66 -8.84 1.51 8.31
N ALA A 67 -9.58 0.59 8.93
CA ALA A 67 -10.97 0.32 8.56
C ALA A 67 -11.87 1.55 8.80
N SER A 68 -11.52 2.37 9.79
CA SER A 68 -12.19 3.63 10.14
C SER A 68 -11.25 4.55 10.93
N GLY A 69 -11.48 5.86 10.83
CA GLY A 69 -10.66 6.86 11.53
C GLY A 69 -9.32 7.15 10.85
N PHE A 70 -8.39 7.73 11.61
CA PHE A 70 -7.05 8.09 11.14
C PHE A 70 -5.98 7.39 11.98
N ILE A 71 -4.83 7.16 11.37
CA ILE A 71 -3.64 6.62 12.06
C ILE A 71 -2.50 7.61 12.01
N ARG A 72 -1.70 7.63 13.07
CA ARG A 72 -0.35 8.17 13.02
C ARG A 72 0.61 7.00 12.94
N ALA A 73 1.53 7.04 11.98
CA ALA A 73 2.58 6.05 11.83
C ALA A 73 3.94 6.74 11.91
N THR A 74 4.86 6.15 12.66
CA THR A 74 6.24 6.61 12.81
C THR A 74 7.18 5.49 12.40
N PHE A 75 8.16 5.82 11.56
CA PHE A 75 9.18 4.88 11.10
C PHE A 75 10.44 5.05 11.97
N SER A 76 10.97 3.94 12.48
CA SER A 76 12.20 3.92 13.26
C SER A 76 13.05 2.73 12.84
N GLY A 77 14.04 2.97 11.97
CA GLY A 77 14.83 1.90 11.35
C GLY A 77 13.92 0.93 10.58
N ASN A 78 13.91 -0.33 11.00
CA ASN A 78 13.12 -1.39 10.37
C ASN A 78 11.76 -1.61 11.06
N THR A 79 11.32 -0.74 11.97
CA THR A 79 9.99 -0.85 12.58
C THR A 79 9.10 0.31 12.16
N VAL A 80 7.81 0.00 12.03
CA VAL A 80 6.76 1.00 11.91
C VAL A 80 5.85 0.87 13.12
N GLU A 81 5.80 1.92 13.91
CA GLU A 81 4.90 2.03 15.04
C GLU A 81 3.70 2.88 14.65
N PHE A 82 2.50 2.42 15.00
CA PHE A 82 1.29 3.19 14.74
C PHE A 82 0.33 3.14 15.92
N PHE A 83 -0.47 4.20 16.02
CA PHE A 83 -1.60 4.30 16.94
C PHE A 83 -2.70 5.16 16.32
N SER A 84 -3.89 5.11 16.90
CA SER A 84 -4.98 6.04 16.56
C SER A 84 -5.50 6.72 17.80
N GLU A 85 -5.77 8.01 17.66
CA GLU A 85 -6.49 8.82 18.65
C GLU A 85 -8.02 8.69 18.47
N THR A 86 -8.48 7.99 17.43
CA THR A 86 -9.90 7.76 17.17
C THR A 86 -10.49 6.87 18.26
N ALA A 87 -11.60 7.32 18.86
CA ALA A 87 -12.25 6.58 19.94
C ALA A 87 -12.80 5.23 19.45
N GLY A 88 -12.72 4.23 20.32
CA GLY A 88 -13.23 2.89 20.09
C GLY A 88 -12.16 1.87 19.71
N THR A 89 -12.63 0.78 19.10
CA THR A 89 -11.82 -0.37 18.71
C THR A 89 -11.98 -0.59 17.21
N TRP A 90 -10.86 -0.79 16.52
CA TRP A 90 -10.83 -0.76 15.06
C TRP A 90 -9.85 -1.79 14.50
N SER A 91 -9.94 -2.01 13.19
CA SER A 91 -9.02 -2.89 12.47
C SER A 91 -8.07 -2.05 11.63
N VAL A 92 -6.79 -2.44 11.62
CA VAL A 92 -5.76 -1.82 10.78
C VAL A 92 -5.21 -2.87 9.86
N TYR A 93 -5.33 -2.59 8.57
CA TYR A 93 -4.72 -3.43 7.58
C TYR A 93 -3.39 -2.84 7.16
N TRP A 94 -2.46 -3.70 6.84
CA TRP A 94 -1.13 -3.29 6.41
C TRP A 94 -0.63 -4.22 5.30
N ALA A 95 0.22 -3.66 4.45
CA ALA A 95 0.91 -4.40 3.40
C ALA A 95 2.32 -3.83 3.20
N ILE A 96 3.27 -4.74 2.96
CA ILE A 96 4.64 -4.44 2.61
C ILE A 96 4.80 -4.80 1.14
N PHE A 97 5.31 -3.85 0.35
CA PHE A 97 5.52 -4.03 -1.08
C PHE A 97 7.00 -3.98 -1.43
N ASN A 98 7.40 -4.83 -2.36
CA ASN A 98 8.62 -4.61 -3.13
C ASN A 98 8.35 -3.50 -4.16
N VAL A 99 9.21 -2.48 -4.18
CA VAL A 99 9.18 -1.42 -5.17
C VAL A 99 10.20 -1.78 -6.25
N PRO A 100 9.76 -2.15 -7.47
CA PRO A 100 10.68 -2.44 -8.56
C PRO A 100 11.57 -1.22 -8.82
N ARG A 101 12.89 -1.41 -8.88
CA ARG A 101 13.80 -0.39 -9.38
C ARG A 101 13.79 -0.48 -10.91
N GLY A 102 13.35 0.59 -11.57
CA GLY A 102 13.45 0.76 -13.03
C GLY A 102 14.89 0.87 -13.51
#